data_AF-A0A0Q5V5M3-F1
#
_entry.id   AF-A0A0Q5V5M3-F1
#
_cell.length_a   1.000
_cell.length_b   1.000
_cell.length_c   1.000
_cell.angle_alpha   90.00
_cell.angle_beta   90.00
_cell.angle_gamma   90.00
#
_symmetry.space_group_name_H-M   'P 1'
#
loop_
_entity.id
_entity.type
_entity.pdbx_description
1 polymer ?
#
loop_
_entity_poly.entity_id
_entity_poly.type
_entity_poly.pdbx_seq_one_letter_code
_entity_poly.pdbx_strand_id
1 'polypeptide(L)'
;MLGVRLDSELEERLAAVARTQGRSKSDIAREAVRRYVERHDEAFLAEAKRQSLAAAALGWTEEDDAWERLGVAWDDPEPVSNRRDAAE
;
A
#
# COMPACT_ATOMS: atom_id res chain seq x y z
N MET A 1 -2.41 -21.72 -10.68
CA MET A 1 -1.81 -22.77 -9.84
C MET A 1 -0.29 -22.55 -9.88
N LEU A 2 0.35 -22.31 -8.74
CA LEU A 2 1.79 -22.05 -8.66
C LEU A 2 2.54 -23.36 -8.40
N GLY A 3 3.48 -23.72 -9.27
CA GLY A 3 4.40 -24.85 -9.05
C GLY A 3 5.70 -24.34 -8.44
N VAL A 4 5.94 -24.61 -7.15
CA VAL A 4 7.17 -24.21 -6.46
C VAL A 4 8.12 -25.40 -6.42
N ARG A 5 9.39 -25.17 -6.79
CA ARG A 5 10.47 -26.13 -6.60
C ARG A 5 11.09 -25.89 -5.22
N LEU A 6 11.22 -26.96 -4.46
CA LEU A 6 11.89 -26.95 -3.17
C LEU A 6 13.19 -27.75 -3.30
N ASP A 7 14.21 -27.34 -2.58
CA ASP A 7 15.37 -28.21 -2.37
C ASP A 7 14.98 -29.44 -1.52
N SER A 8 15.81 -30.49 -1.58
CA SER A 8 15.52 -31.77 -0.95
C SER A 8 15.35 -31.66 0.56
N GLU A 9 16.16 -30.83 1.24
CA GLU A 9 16.08 -30.66 2.69
C GLU A 9 14.76 -30.01 3.11
N LEU A 10 14.37 -28.95 2.41
CA LEU A 10 13.13 -28.24 2.67
C LEU A 10 11.91 -29.12 2.37
N GLU A 11 11.95 -29.93 1.31
CA GLU A 11 10.88 -30.87 1.02
C GLU A 11 10.74 -31.95 2.11
N GLU A 12 11.85 -32.49 2.61
CA GLU A 12 11.84 -33.46 3.70
C GLU A 12 11.27 -32.88 4.99
N ARG A 13 11.68 -31.66 5.34
CA ARG A 13 11.16 -30.93 6.50
C ARG A 13 9.67 -30.66 6.35
N LEU A 14 9.22 -30.20 5.18
CA LEU A 14 7.81 -29.99 4.90
C LEU A 14 7.01 -31.29 5.02
N ALA A 15 7.55 -32.40 4.52
CA ALA A 15 6.94 -33.72 4.63
C ALA A 15 6.83 -34.18 6.08
N ALA A 16 7.85 -33.95 6.91
CA ALA A 16 7.82 -34.27 8.33
C ALA A 16 6.71 -33.48 9.05
N VAL A 17 6.63 -32.17 8.83
CA VAL A 17 5.58 -31.31 9.41
C VAL A 17 4.20 -31.79 8.98
N ALA A 18 4.00 -32.05 7.69
CA ALA A 18 2.73 -32.55 7.15
C ALA A 18 2.30 -33.87 7.82
N ARG A 19 3.23 -34.83 7.97
CA ARG A 19 2.97 -36.10 8.68
C ARG A 19 2.57 -35.88 10.14
N THR A 20 3.31 -35.05 10.88
CA THR A 20 3.03 -34.80 12.30
C THR A 20 1.66 -34.16 12.54
N GLN A 21 1.17 -33.37 11.57
CA GLN A 21 -0.12 -32.69 11.65
C GLN A 21 -1.27 -33.46 10.98
N GLY A 22 -0.99 -34.58 10.31
CA GLY A 22 -2.01 -35.33 9.55
C GLY A 22 -2.58 -34.54 8.35
N ARG A 23 -1.79 -33.64 7.76
CA ARG A 23 -2.20 -32.77 6.64
C ARG A 23 -1.37 -33.04 5.40
N SER A 24 -1.84 -32.60 4.22
CA SER A 24 -1.06 -32.73 2.99
C SER A 24 0.08 -31.72 2.94
N LYS A 25 1.18 -32.05 2.24
CA LYS A 25 2.29 -31.10 2.02
C LYS A 25 1.81 -29.80 1.37
N SER A 26 0.92 -29.92 0.39
CA SER A 26 0.34 -28.78 -0.33
C SER A 26 -0.48 -27.86 0.57
N ASP A 27 -1.20 -28.40 1.55
CA ASP A 27 -1.97 -27.59 2.49
C ASP A 27 -1.08 -26.84 3.45
N ILE A 28 -0.02 -27.49 3.97
CA ILE A 28 0.98 -26.83 4.81
C ILE A 28 1.71 -25.73 4.02
N ALA A 29 2.12 -26.01 2.79
CA ALA A 29 2.79 -25.03 1.94
C ALA A 29 1.89 -23.82 1.65
N ARG A 30 0.63 -24.05 1.30
CA ARG A 30 -0.34 -22.97 1.02
C ARG A 30 -0.61 -22.12 2.27
N GLU A 31 -0.70 -22.75 3.43
CA GLU A 31 -0.82 -22.05 4.71
C GLU A 31 0.41 -21.21 5.02
N ALA A 32 1.61 -21.77 4.85
CA ALA A 32 2.86 -21.06 5.11
C ALA A 32 3.00 -19.82 4.21
N VAL A 33 2.68 -19.95 2.92
CA VAL A 33 2.67 -18.82 1.98
C VAL A 33 1.66 -17.76 2.39
N ARG A 34 0.43 -18.16 2.76
CA ARG A 34 -0.60 -17.20 3.20
C ARG A 34 -0.14 -16.40 4.42
N ARG A 35 0.34 -17.09 5.46
CA ARG A 35 0.85 -16.45 6.68
C ARG A 35 2.04 -15.54 6.43
N TYR A 36 2.90 -15.89 5.47
CA TYR A 36 4.03 -15.06 5.10
C TYR A 36 3.56 -13.75 4.48
N VAL A 37 2.62 -13.82 3.52
CA VAL A 37 2.04 -12.63 2.88
C VAL A 37 1.30 -11.77 3.92
N GLU A 38 0.41 -12.36 4.72
CA GLU A 38 -0.35 -11.65 5.77
C GLU A 38 0.57 -10.89 6.74
N ARG A 39 1.64 -11.54 7.21
CA ARG A 39 2.62 -10.90 8.10
C ARG A 39 3.32 -9.71 7.43
N HIS A 40 3.64 -9.84 6.14
CA HIS A 40 4.29 -8.76 5.40
C HIS A 40 3.34 -7.59 5.13
N ASP A 41 2.07 -7.88 4.84
CA ASP A 41 1.04 -6.85 4.68
C ASP A 41 0.78 -6.12 6.00
N GLU A 42 0.68 -6.84 7.13
CA GLU A 42 0.50 -6.24 8.46
C GLU A 42 1.67 -5.32 8.83
N ALA A 43 2.91 -5.75 8.59
CA ALA A 43 4.09 -4.93 8.85
C ALA A 43 4.10 -3.65 7.98
N PHE A 44 3.73 -3.79 6.70
CA PHE A 44 3.62 -2.65 5.78
C PHE A 44 2.51 -1.67 6.21
N LEU A 45 1.34 -2.18 6.58
CA LEU A 45 0.23 -1.36 7.06
C LEU A 45 0.55 -0.66 8.39
N ALA A 46 1.25 -1.34 9.30
CA ALA A 46 1.69 -0.75 10.57
C ALA A 46 2.69 0.40 10.35
N GLU A 47 3.60 0.23 9.39
CA GLU A 47 4.54 1.26 8.96
C GLU A 47 3.81 2.47 8.37
N ALA A 48 2.93 2.24 7.41
CA ALA A 48 2.15 3.30 6.77
C ALA A 48 1.31 4.08 7.79
N LYS A 49 0.69 3.37 8.75
CA LYS A 49 -0.04 4.00 9.85
C LYS A 49 0.88 4.85 10.73
N ARG A 50 2.07 4.37 11.08
CA ARG A 50 3.04 5.13 11.87
C ARG A 50 3.47 6.40 11.16
N GLN A 51 3.76 6.32 9.86
CA GLN A 51 4.15 7.48 9.05
C GLN A 51 3.01 8.49 8.93
N SER A 52 1.79 8.03 8.68
CA SER A 52 0.61 8.89 8.63
C SER A 52 0.37 9.60 9.96
N LEU A 53 0.49 8.90 11.10
CA LEU A 53 0.39 9.52 12.42
C LEU A 53 1.53 10.50 12.70
N ALA A 54 2.75 10.18 12.29
CA ALA A 54 3.90 11.08 12.44
C ALA A 54 3.72 12.36 11.60
N ALA A 55 3.26 12.23 10.36
CA ALA A 55 2.94 13.37 9.50
C ALA A 55 1.80 14.22 10.07
N ALA A 56 0.73 13.60 10.58
CA ALA A 56 -0.36 14.30 11.24
C ALA A 56 0.07 14.99 12.54
N ALA A 57 1.01 14.38 13.29
CA ALA A 57 1.53 14.92 14.54
C ALA A 57 2.53 16.06 14.36
N LEU A 58 3.19 16.16 13.20
CA LEU A 58 4.06 17.29 12.86
C LEU A 58 3.28 18.62 12.78
N GLY A 59 1.95 18.57 12.72
CA GLY A 59 1.08 19.74 12.68
C GLY A 59 1.23 20.51 11.37
N TRP A 60 0.21 21.28 11.00
CA TRP A 60 0.40 22.30 9.96
C TRP A 60 1.41 23.31 10.47
N THR A 61 2.48 23.51 9.71
CA THR A 61 3.48 24.53 10.02
C THR A 61 3.01 25.89 9.49
N GLU A 62 3.54 26.98 10.05
CA GLU A 62 3.31 28.33 9.51
C GLU A 62 3.77 28.45 8.05
N GLU A 63 4.72 27.62 7.63
CA GLU A 63 5.19 27.51 6.25
C GLU A 63 4.14 26.82 5.37
N ASP A 64 3.47 25.78 5.85
CA ASP A 64 2.34 25.14 5.13
C ASP A 64 1.17 26.12 4.94
N ASP A 65 0.84 26.91 5.96
CA ASP A 65 -0.17 27.99 5.87
C ASP A 65 0.24 29.07 4.87
N ALA A 66 1.54 29.33 4.71
CA ALA A 66 2.06 30.28 3.75
C ALA A 66 1.98 29.74 2.32
N TRP A 67 2.30 28.46 2.11
CA TRP A 67 2.16 27.79 0.81
C TRP A 67 0.70 27.65 0.37
N GLU A 68 -0.23 27.33 1.28
CA GLU A 68 -1.67 27.31 0.99
C GLU A 68 -2.15 28.71 0.55
N ARG A 69 -1.78 29.76 1.30
CA ARG A 69 -2.08 31.16 0.94
C ARG A 69 -1.48 31.61 -0.40
N LEU A 70 -0.38 31.00 -0.84
CA LEU A 70 0.19 31.23 -2.17
C LEU A 70 -0.49 30.39 -3.26
N GLY A 71 -0.99 29.19 -2.92
CA GLY A 71 -1.69 28.28 -3.83
C GLY A 71 -3.06 28.79 -4.31
N VAL A 72 -3.75 29.61 -3.51
CA VAL A 72 -5.00 30.30 -3.93
C VAL A 72 -4.79 31.41 -4.98
N ALA A 73 -3.54 31.73 -5.36
CA ALA A 73 -3.26 32.70 -6.42
C ALA A 73 -3.31 32.10 -7.84
N TRP A 74 -3.46 30.77 -7.98
CA TRP A 74 -3.69 30.08 -9.25
C TRP A 74 -5.06 29.41 -9.26
N ASP A 75 -6.11 30.16 -8.88
CA ASP A 75 -7.46 29.81 -9.31
C ASP A 75 -7.53 30.01 -10.83
N ASP A 76 -8.09 29.01 -11.53
CA ASP A 76 -8.17 28.92 -13.00
C ASP A 76 -8.53 30.29 -13.62
N PRO A 77 -7.78 30.81 -14.62
CA PRO A 77 -8.27 31.98 -15.35
C PRO A 77 -9.59 31.58 -16.02
N GLU A 78 -10.69 32.17 -15.52
CA GLU A 78 -12.04 32.08 -16.09
C GLU A 78 -11.95 32.01 -17.63
N PRO A 79 -12.59 31.02 -18.28
CA PRO A 79 -12.59 30.95 -19.73
C PRO A 79 -13.24 32.23 -20.24
N VAL A 80 -12.44 33.10 -20.83
CA VAL A 80 -12.86 34.41 -21.33
C VAL A 80 -14.03 34.18 -22.28
N SER A 81 -15.25 34.41 -21.78
CA SER A 81 -16.47 34.38 -22.56
C SER A 81 -16.36 35.52 -23.57
N ASN A 82 -16.02 35.18 -24.80
CA ASN A 82 -16.03 36.10 -25.92
C ASN A 82 -17.49 36.48 -26.22
N ARG A 83 -17.99 37.50 -25.51
CA ARG A 83 -19.29 38.13 -25.75
C ARG A 83 -19.07 39.62 -26.01
N ARG A 84 -18.91 39.90 -27.31
CA ARG A 84 -19.09 41.15 -28.09
C ARG A 84 -18.09 41.01 -29.23
N ASP A 85 -18.52 40.74 -30.46
CA ASP A 85 -19.33 41.68 -31.23
C ASP A 85 -20.52 41.03 -31.93
N ALA A 86 -21.69 41.28 -31.36
CA ALA A 86 -22.96 41.33 -32.07
C ALA A 86 -23.39 42.80 -32.05
N ALA A 87 -22.89 43.57 -33.03
CA ALA A 87 -23.32 44.87 -33.52
C ALA A 87 -22.35 45.15 -34.68
N GLU A 88 -22.74 45.39 -35.92
CA GLU A 88 -23.92 45.98 -36.52
C GLU A 88 -24.00 45.50 -37.99
#